data_AF-A0A0C1S369-F1
#
_entry.id   AF-A0A0C1S369-F1
#
_cell.length_a   1.000
_cell.length_b   1.000
_cell.length_c   1.000
_cell.angle_alpha   90.00
_cell.angle_beta   90.00
_cell.angle_gamma   90.00
#
_symmetry.space_group_name_H-M   'P 1'
#
loop_
_entity.id
_entity.type
_entity.pdbx_description
1 polymer ?
#
loop_
_entity_poly.entity_id
_entity_poly.type
_entity_poly.pdbx_seq_one_letter_code
_entity_poly.pdbx_strand_id
1 'polypeptide(L)'
;MNQEMLILKDNARYLGLVLNEIQLAQFDTYRNELLQWNEKTNLISENSSQEIISRHFLDSLTAWQFIQKPNARMIDVGCGAGFPGIPLKIALPSLELY
;
A
#
# COMPACT_ATOMS: atom_id res chain seq x y z
N MET A 1 3.17 -17.32 4.13
CA MET A 1 3.36 -15.91 3.75
C MET A 1 4.48 -15.85 2.71
N ASN A 2 4.28 -15.18 1.57
CA ASN A 2 5.28 -15.12 0.49
C ASN A 2 6.48 -14.22 0.88
N GLN A 3 7.59 -14.30 0.13
CA GLN A 3 8.81 -13.53 0.44
C GLN A 3 8.59 -12.02 0.37
N GLU A 4 7.77 -11.54 -0.56
CA GLU A 4 7.48 -10.11 -0.73
C GLU A 4 6.73 -9.51 0.47
N MET A 5 5.76 -10.22 1.04
CA MET A 5 5.06 -9.75 2.25
C MET A 5 5.97 -9.74 3.46
N LEU A 6 6.96 -10.63 3.54
CA LEU A 6 7.98 -10.57 4.59
C LEU A 6 8.85 -9.32 4.44
N ILE A 7 9.29 -9.02 3.22
CA ILE A 7 10.03 -7.79 2.90
C ILE A 7 9.20 -6.55 3.26
N LEU A 8 7.92 -6.51 2.88
CA LEU A 8 7.02 -5.40 3.24
C LEU A 8 6.91 -5.25 4.77
N LYS A 9 6.68 -6.35 5.48
CA LYS A 9 6.55 -6.36 6.96
C LYS A 9 7.80 -5.82 7.63
N ASP A 10 8.97 -6.29 7.20
CA ASP A 10 10.25 -5.89 7.80
C ASP A 10 10.59 -4.43 7.46
N ASN A 11 10.32 -3.97 6.23
CA ASN A 11 10.61 -2.60 5.84
C ASN A 11 9.64 -1.57 6.43
N ALA A 12 8.36 -1.94 6.60
CA ALA A 12 7.38 -1.09 7.27
C ALA A 12 7.81 -0.74 8.71
N ARG A 13 8.54 -1.65 9.39
CA ARG A 13 9.08 -1.38 10.74
C ARG A 13 10.09 -0.24 10.74
N TYR A 14 10.93 -0.11 9.70
CA TYR A 14 11.85 1.03 9.59
C TYR A 14 11.12 2.36 9.37
N LEU A 15 9.89 2.33 8.84
CA LEU A 15 9.02 3.49 8.75
C LEU A 15 8.32 3.80 10.09
N GLY A 16 8.32 2.87 11.04
CA GLY A 16 7.61 2.96 12.32
C GLY A 16 6.21 2.34 12.32
N LEU A 17 5.88 1.54 11.29
CA LEU A 17 4.62 0.80 11.18
C LEU A 17 4.82 -0.68 11.53
N VAL A 18 3.87 -1.26 12.28
CA VAL A 18 3.82 -2.69 12.54
C VAL A 18 2.59 -3.27 11.86
N LEU A 19 2.82 -4.01 10.77
CA LEU A 19 1.76 -4.67 10.02
C LEU A 19 1.44 -6.04 10.63
N ASN A 20 0.16 -6.29 10.89
CA ASN A 20 -0.34 -7.59 11.35
C ASN A 20 -0.65 -8.53 10.17
N GLU A 21 -0.95 -9.80 10.47
CA GLU A 21 -1.20 -10.82 9.44
C GLU A 21 -2.42 -10.52 8.56
N ILE A 22 -3.45 -9.85 9.09
CA ILE A 22 -4.63 -9.43 8.31
C ILE A 22 -4.23 -8.36 7.29
N GLN A 23 -3.45 -7.37 7.72
CA GLN A 23 -2.96 -6.30 6.85
C GLN A 23 -2.04 -6.84 5.76
N LEU A 24 -1.17 -7.79 6.09
CA LEU A 24 -0.30 -8.45 5.10
C LEU A 24 -1.12 -9.26 4.09
N ALA A 25 -2.17 -9.95 4.51
CA ALA A 25 -3.09 -10.63 3.60
C ALA A 25 -3.85 -9.65 2.69
N GLN A 26 -4.23 -8.48 3.20
CA GLN A 26 -4.85 -7.42 2.41
C GLN A 26 -3.88 -6.84 1.36
N PHE A 27 -2.62 -6.62 1.73
CA PHE A 27 -1.59 -6.19 0.78
C PHE A 27 -1.35 -7.22 -0.32
N ASP A 28 -1.31 -8.51 0.02
CA ASP A 28 -1.13 -9.58 -0.96
C ASP A 28 -2.33 -9.67 -1.92
N THR A 29 -3.55 -9.56 -1.38
CA THR A 29 -4.77 -9.48 -2.19
C THR A 29 -4.72 -8.28 -3.14
N TYR A 30 -4.38 -7.09 -2.63
CA TYR A 30 -4.28 -5.88 -3.43
C TYR A 30 -3.21 -6.00 -4.52
N ARG A 31 -2.05 -6.57 -4.22
CA ARG A 31 -0.99 -6.84 -5.21
C ARG A 31 -1.50 -7.75 -6.33
N ASN A 32 -2.18 -8.84 -5.99
CA ASN A 32 -2.66 -9.80 -6.98
C ASN A 32 -3.73 -9.20 -7.89
N GLU A 33 -4.68 -8.45 -7.32
CA GLU A 33 -5.66 -7.67 -8.09
C GLU A 33 -4.97 -6.64 -8.99
N LEU A 34 -4.01 -5.90 -8.45
CA LEU A 34 -3.28 -4.88 -9.21
C LEU A 34 -2.56 -5.49 -10.42
N LEU A 35 -1.85 -6.60 -10.25
CA LEU A 35 -1.18 -7.31 -11.35
C LEU A 35 -2.18 -7.79 -12.40
N GLN A 36 -3.27 -8.43 -11.98
CA GLN A 36 -4.30 -8.95 -12.88
C GLN A 36 -4.96 -7.83 -13.70
N TRP A 37 -5.25 -6.69 -13.07
CA TRP A 37 -5.82 -5.55 -13.77
C TRP A 37 -4.80 -4.85 -14.65
N ASN A 38 -3.54 -4.78 -14.21
CA ASN A 38 -2.49 -4.12 -14.98
C ASN A 38 -2.29 -4.72 -16.37
N GLU A 39 -2.42 -6.05 -16.50
CA GLU A 39 -2.37 -6.76 -17.79
C GLU A 39 -3.37 -6.23 -18.83
N LYS A 40 -4.47 -5.61 -18.38
CA LYS A 40 -5.57 -5.15 -19.24
C LYS A 40 -5.60 -3.63 -19.42
N THR A 41 -5.12 -2.88 -18.43
CA THR A 41 -5.40 -1.45 -18.32
C THR A 41 -4.16 -0.57 -18.15
N ASN A 42 -2.97 -1.15 -17.95
CA ASN A 42 -1.71 -0.40 -17.72
C ASN A 42 -1.81 0.61 -16.55
N LEU A 43 -2.41 0.21 -15.43
CA LEU A 43 -2.53 1.01 -14.20
C LEU A 43 -1.17 1.49 -13.67
N ILE A 44 -0.15 0.65 -13.81
CA ILE A 44 1.23 0.92 -13.45
C ILE A 44 2.16 0.44 -14.57
N SER A 45 3.34 1.06 -14.68
CA SER A 45 4.32 0.65 -15.68
C SER A 45 4.83 -0.79 -15.43
N GLU A 46 5.20 -1.50 -16.49
CA GLU A 46 5.76 -2.85 -16.42
C GLU A 46 7.00 -2.93 -15.52
N ASN A 47 7.89 -1.95 -15.58
CA ASN A 47 9.05 -1.92 -14.67
C ASN A 47 8.64 -1.77 -13.20
N SER A 48 7.52 -1.10 -12.93
CA SER A 48 7.03 -0.90 -11.57
C SER A 48 6.18 -2.06 -11.04
N SER A 49 5.63 -2.92 -11.92
CA SER A 49 4.88 -4.11 -11.50
C SER A 49 5.79 -5.17 -10.87
N GLN A 50 7.05 -5.23 -11.31
CA GLN A 50 8.09 -6.08 -10.73
C GLN A 50 8.57 -5.58 -9.35
N GLU A 51 8.35 -4.30 -9.06
CA GLU A 51 8.84 -3.62 -7.85
C GLU A 51 7.68 -3.04 -7.02
N ILE A 52 6.50 -3.68 -7.03
CA ILE A 52 5.29 -3.16 -6.35
C ILE A 52 5.53 -2.85 -4.87
N ILE A 53 6.27 -3.72 -4.18
CA ILE A 53 6.51 -3.56 -2.74
C ILE A 53 7.28 -2.27 -2.44
N SER A 54 8.38 -2.02 -3.15
CA SER A 54 9.23 -0.85 -2.90
C SER A 54 8.65 0.42 -3.51
N ARG A 55 8.28 0.39 -4.79
CA ARG A 55 7.88 1.60 -5.54
C ARG A 55 6.49 2.09 -5.24
N HIS A 56 5.59 1.21 -4.83
CA HIS A 56 4.19 1.57 -4.64
C HIS A 56 3.77 1.42 -3.18
N PHE A 57 3.97 0.26 -2.55
CA PHE A 57 3.48 0.04 -1.20
C PHE A 57 4.30 0.80 -0.15
N LEU A 58 5.61 0.55 -0.07
CA LEU A 58 6.48 1.22 0.91
C LEU A 58 6.55 2.73 0.66
N ASP A 59 6.64 3.16 -0.61
CA ASP A 59 6.59 4.58 -0.97
C ASP A 59 5.31 5.26 -0.46
N SER A 60 4.14 4.65 -0.71
CA SER A 60 2.86 5.17 -0.20
C SER A 60 2.82 5.22 1.32
N LEU A 61 3.40 4.22 2.00
CA LEU A 61 3.44 4.19 3.46
C LEU A 61 4.32 5.27 4.05
N THR A 62 5.31 5.84 3.34
CA THR A 62 6.12 6.95 3.88
C THR A 62 5.27 8.14 4.32
N ALA A 63 4.13 8.36 3.67
CA ALA A 63 3.20 9.43 3.99
C ALA A 63 2.60 9.31 5.41
N TRP A 64 2.60 8.12 6.02
CA TRP A 64 2.01 7.90 7.34
C TRP A 64 2.62 8.82 8.42
N GLN A 65 3.90 9.18 8.27
CA GLN A 65 4.62 10.03 9.21
C GLN A 65 4.03 11.45 9.31
N PHE A 66 3.26 11.87 8.31
CA PHE A 66 2.59 13.17 8.26
C PHE A 66 1.13 13.12 8.73
N ILE A 67 0.59 11.92 9.01
CA ILE A 67 -0.80 11.73 9.44
C ILE A 67 -0.86 11.77 10.97
N GLN A 68 -1.06 12.98 11.50
CA GLN A 68 -0.87 13.28 12.94
C GLN A 68 -1.99 12.80 13.87
N LYS A 69 -3.12 12.30 13.35
CA LYS A 69 -4.31 11.99 14.16
C LYS A 69 -4.89 10.61 13.86
N PRO A 70 -5.28 9.83 14.89
CA PRO A 70 -6.21 8.73 14.68
C PRO A 70 -7.51 9.29 14.08
N ASN A 71 -8.11 8.55 13.14
CA ASN A 71 -9.28 8.99 12.36
C ASN A 71 -9.06 10.26 11.51
N ALA A 72 -7.83 10.50 11.06
CA ALA A 72 -7.59 11.55 10.07
C ALA A 72 -8.46 11.33 8.82
N ARG A 73 -8.95 12.43 8.25
CA ARG A 73 -9.69 12.44 6.99
C ARG A 73 -8.71 12.78 5.87
N MET A 74 -8.66 11.93 4.85
CA MET A 74 -7.78 12.09 3.71
C MET A 74 -8.59 11.92 2.43
N ILE A 75 -8.33 12.79 1.45
CA ILE A 75 -8.82 12.62 0.09
C ILE A 75 -7.64 12.23 -0.80
N ASP A 76 -7.80 11.20 -1.63
CA ASP A 76 -6.77 10.77 -2.58
C ASP A 76 -7.15 11.19 -4.01
N VAL A 77 -6.62 12.34 -4.44
CA VAL A 77 -6.99 12.96 -5.70
C VAL A 77 -6.16 12.38 -6.84
N GLY A 78 -6.84 11.73 -7.80
CA GLY A 78 -6.18 11.14 -8.97
C GLY A 78 -5.51 9.80 -8.67
N CYS A 79 -6.02 9.06 -7.70
CA CYS A 79 -5.37 7.87 -7.14
C CYS A 79 -5.07 6.75 -8.17
N GLY A 80 -5.73 6.73 -9.33
CA GLY A 80 -5.46 5.78 -10.41
C GLY A 80 -5.55 4.33 -9.93
N ALA A 81 -4.40 3.68 -9.76
CA ALA A 81 -4.26 2.34 -9.19
C ALA A 81 -4.61 2.24 -7.69
N GLY A 82 -4.90 3.36 -7.02
CA GLY A 82 -5.22 3.45 -5.59
C GLY A 82 -4.06 3.90 -4.69
N PHE A 83 -3.04 4.56 -5.25
CA PHE A 83 -1.88 5.05 -4.49
C PHE A 83 -1.96 6.55 -4.22
N PRO A 84 -1.60 7.02 -3.01
CA PRO A 84 -1.16 6.25 -1.83
C PRO A 84 -2.31 5.75 -0.92
N GLY A 85 -3.57 6.02 -1.29
CA GLY A 85 -4.74 5.82 -0.44
C GLY A 85 -4.95 4.39 0.06
N ILE A 86 -4.93 3.39 -0.81
CA ILE A 86 -5.20 1.99 -0.43
C ILE A 86 -4.12 1.46 0.53
N PRO A 87 -2.80 1.57 0.25
CA PRO A 87 -1.77 1.17 1.23
C PRO A 87 -1.93 1.83 2.59
N LEU A 88 -2.22 3.14 2.62
CA LEU A 88 -2.42 3.87 3.87
C LEU A 88 -3.68 3.39 4.60
N LYS A 89 -4.78 3.11 3.90
CA LYS A 89 -6.00 2.59 4.50
C LYS A 89 -5.81 1.19 5.10
N ILE A 90 -5.02 0.34 4.46
CA ILE A 90 -4.67 -0.99 4.99
C ILE A 90 -3.83 -0.83 6.26
N ALA A 91 -2.77 0.00 6.23
CA ALA A 91 -1.88 0.18 7.37
C ALA A 91 -2.52 0.95 8.54
N LEU A 92 -3.44 1.88 8.25
CA LEU A 92 -4.16 2.72 9.20
C LEU A 92 -5.68 2.51 9.03
N PRO A 93 -6.26 1.43 9.58
CA PRO A 93 -7.68 1.12 9.37
C PRO A 93 -8.64 2.23 9.80
N SER A 94 -8.25 3.04 10.78
CA SER A 94 -9.00 4.21 11.25
C SER A 94 -9.03 5.38 10.26
N LEU A 95 -8.14 5.43 9.26
CA LEU A 95 -8.07 6.52 8.28
C LEU A 95 -9.39 6.62 7.51
N GLU A 96 -10.02 7.79 7.53
CA GLU A 96 -11.22 8.06 6.74
C GLU A 96 -10.79 8.55 5.35
N LEU A 97 -10.70 7.60 4.41
CA LEU A 97 -10.29 7.84 3.03
C LEU A 97 -11.51 8.16 2.15
N TYR A 98 -11.40 9.23 1.36
CA TYR A 98 -12.40 9.71 0.39
C TYR A 98 -11.85 9.80 -1.02
#